data_AF-A0A2V9KY21-F1
#
_entry.id   AF-A0A2V9KY21-F1
#
_cell.length_a   1.000
_cell.length_b   1.000
_cell.length_c   1.000
_cell.angle_alpha   90.00
_cell.angle_beta   90.00
_cell.angle_gamma   90.00
#
_symmetry.space_group_name_H-M   'P 1'
#
loop_
_entity.id
_entity.type
_entity.pdbx_description
1 polymer ?
#
loop_
_entity_poly.entity_id
_entity_poly.type
_entity_poly.pdbx_seq_one_letter_code
_entity_poly.pdbx_strand_id
1 'polypeptide(L)'
;MKKDQPRNRNRRQGWNPALDSILKAGAAGGPSRLRKAIQRIREREPKMAIGRILKRTAELGLTSWKTPWSTEQKAFVLDHAREFSAAEIARRLGRTPHAVEHLLSCSRQSAKLQEGFTQSDLAQALRVSPRKVRRWVRVGWLNVHEGRVTERSLQGLLRDHSDEIDSEKLECDFRSWLQGLGLKEGARHSRQWSGQRQHAVRVFVCGGCGRKVCGNAFYRHLRSCRKVAHASN
;
A
#
# COMPACT_ATOMS: atom_id res chain seq x y z
N MET A 1 -54.08 -49.11 20.90
CA MET A 1 -53.55 -47.75 20.63
C MET A 1 -52.03 -47.80 20.68
N LYS A 2 -51.39 -47.20 19.66
CA LYS A 2 -49.99 -46.76 19.52
C LYS A 2 -48.86 -47.79 19.74
N LYS A 3 -48.25 -48.17 18.59
CA LYS A 3 -46.88 -48.67 18.47
C LYS A 3 -45.91 -47.58 18.91
N ASP A 4 -45.11 -47.80 19.96
CA ASP A 4 -43.95 -46.95 20.26
C ASP A 4 -42.68 -47.63 19.74
N GLN A 5 -42.30 -47.23 18.53
CA GLN A 5 -41.04 -47.53 17.87
C GLN A 5 -39.93 -46.66 18.52
N PRO A 6 -38.68 -47.16 18.65
CA PRO A 6 -37.69 -46.58 19.56
C PRO A 6 -37.21 -45.20 19.08
N ARG A 7 -37.40 -44.20 19.93
CA ARG A 7 -36.80 -42.87 19.72
C ARG A 7 -35.32 -42.91 20.10
N ASN A 8 -34.51 -42.46 19.14
CA ASN A 8 -33.17 -41.85 19.27
C ASN A 8 -31.96 -42.70 18.80
N ARG A 9 -31.81 -42.84 17.48
CA ARG A 9 -30.58 -43.27 16.80
C ARG A 9 -29.52 -42.15 16.62
N ASN A 10 -29.63 -41.01 17.32
CA ASN A 10 -28.77 -39.84 17.08
C ASN A 10 -27.76 -39.56 18.20
N ARG A 11 -27.42 -40.55 19.02
CA ARG A 11 -26.26 -40.51 19.92
C ARG A 11 -25.14 -41.38 19.34
N ARG A 12 -24.00 -40.75 19.06
CA ARG A 12 -22.66 -41.34 18.81
C ARG A 12 -22.29 -41.65 17.35
N GLN A 13 -22.09 -40.61 16.54
CA GLN A 13 -20.80 -40.52 15.83
C GLN A 13 -19.85 -39.74 16.74
N GLY A 14 -19.21 -40.50 17.63
CA GLY A 14 -18.15 -40.02 18.51
C GLY A 14 -17.03 -39.41 17.68
N TRP A 15 -16.40 -38.36 18.22
CA TRP A 15 -15.21 -37.80 17.59
C TRP A 15 -14.12 -38.88 17.50
N ASN A 16 -13.59 -39.16 16.31
CA ASN A 16 -12.54 -40.16 16.13
C ASN A 16 -11.16 -39.54 16.46
N PRO A 17 -10.42 -40.06 17.46
CA PRO A 17 -9.09 -39.56 17.81
C PRO A 17 -8.07 -39.59 16.66
N ALA A 18 -8.26 -40.44 15.64
CA ALA A 18 -7.43 -40.45 14.43
C ALA A 18 -7.49 -39.12 13.66
N LEU A 19 -8.60 -38.38 13.78
CA LEU A 19 -8.75 -37.04 13.20
C LEU A 19 -7.87 -36.02 13.92
N ASP A 20 -7.66 -36.17 15.24
CA ASP A 20 -6.75 -35.30 16.00
C ASP A 20 -5.31 -35.45 15.51
N SER A 21 -4.88 -36.68 15.16
CA SER A 21 -3.56 -36.92 14.58
C SER A 21 -3.37 -36.25 13.21
N ILE A 22 -4.42 -36.28 12.36
CA ILE A 22 -4.40 -35.60 11.06
C ILE A 22 -4.31 -34.08 11.25
N LEU A 23 -5.08 -33.53 12.21
CA LEU A 23 -5.03 -32.11 12.54
C LEU A 23 -3.67 -31.68 13.08
N LYS A 24 -3.09 -32.44 14.03
CA LYS A 24 -1.76 -32.16 14.61
C LYS A 24 -0.65 -32.23 13.57
N ALA A 25 -0.64 -33.26 12.72
CA ALA A 25 0.33 -33.38 11.64
C ALA A 25 0.20 -32.25 10.59
N GLY A 26 -1.03 -31.86 10.27
CA GLY A 26 -1.30 -30.71 9.40
C GLY A 26 -0.86 -29.38 10.01
N ALA A 27 -1.13 -29.20 11.30
CA ALA A 27 -0.74 -28.03 12.08
C ALA A 27 0.78 -27.88 12.16
N ALA A 28 1.54 -28.94 12.43
CA ALA A 28 3.01 -28.88 12.48
C ALA A 28 3.66 -28.27 11.22
N GLY A 29 2.97 -28.35 10.07
CA GLY A 29 3.40 -27.76 8.80
C GLY A 29 2.87 -26.35 8.50
N GLY A 30 2.24 -25.67 9.46
CA GLY A 30 1.71 -24.32 9.35
C GLY A 30 0.29 -24.20 8.77
N PRO A 31 -0.25 -22.96 8.66
CA PRO A 31 -1.66 -22.70 8.35
C PRO A 31 -2.16 -23.33 7.05
N SER A 32 -1.33 -23.36 6.01
CA SER A 32 -1.67 -23.93 4.71
C SER A 32 -1.81 -25.45 4.75
N ARG A 33 -0.98 -26.15 5.53
CA ARG A 33 -1.04 -27.61 5.69
C ARG A 33 -2.16 -28.03 6.64
N LEU A 34 -2.47 -27.23 7.66
CA LEU A 34 -3.67 -27.40 8.49
C LEU A 34 -4.96 -27.28 7.66
N ARG A 35 -5.03 -26.32 6.74
CA ARG A 35 -6.18 -26.18 5.83
C ARG A 35 -6.37 -27.42 4.94
N LYS A 36 -5.27 -28.00 4.43
CA LYS A 36 -5.30 -29.28 3.69
C LYS A 36 -5.73 -30.46 4.57
N ALA A 37 -5.32 -30.49 5.84
CA ALA A 37 -5.74 -31.51 6.79
C ALA A 37 -7.26 -31.43 7.09
N ILE A 38 -7.80 -30.22 7.27
CA ILE A 38 -9.25 -30.00 7.44
C ILE A 38 -10.03 -30.47 6.20
N GLN A 39 -9.52 -30.18 5.00
CA GLN A 39 -10.13 -30.63 3.74
C GLN A 39 -10.15 -32.17 3.62
N ARG A 40 -9.06 -32.85 4.00
CA ARG A 40 -9.00 -34.33 4.02
C ARG A 40 -10.01 -34.94 5.01
N ILE A 41 -10.23 -34.31 6.16
CA ILE A 41 -11.22 -34.77 7.14
C ILE A 41 -12.64 -34.59 6.57
N ARG A 42 -12.89 -33.49 5.86
CA ARG A 42 -14.17 -33.23 5.20
C ARG A 42 -14.48 -34.25 4.10
N GLU A 43 -13.47 -34.69 3.35
CA GLU A 43 -13.62 -35.72 2.31
C GLU A 43 -13.91 -37.11 2.91
N ARG A 44 -13.31 -37.43 4.06
CA ARG A 44 -13.52 -38.72 4.75
C ARG A 44 -14.84 -38.80 5.51
N GLU A 45 -15.30 -37.66 6.06
CA GLU A 45 -16.49 -37.59 6.91
C GLU A 45 -17.47 -36.53 6.38
N PRO A 46 -18.12 -36.77 5.22
CA PRO A 46 -18.98 -35.77 4.57
C PRO A 46 -20.23 -35.43 5.39
N LYS A 47 -20.64 -36.31 6.32
CA LYS A 47 -21.77 -36.10 7.23
C LYS A 47 -21.41 -35.21 8.43
N MET A 48 -20.13 -34.92 8.67
CA MET A 48 -19.67 -34.12 9.79
C MET A 48 -19.74 -32.62 9.48
N ALA A 49 -20.37 -31.84 10.36
CA ALA A 49 -20.42 -30.39 10.22
C ALA A 49 -19.02 -29.76 10.37
N ILE A 50 -18.67 -28.85 9.45
CA ILE A 50 -17.38 -28.14 9.45
C ILE A 50 -17.12 -27.39 10.77
N GLY A 51 -18.17 -26.85 11.40
CA GLY A 51 -18.07 -26.17 12.69
C GLY A 51 -17.55 -27.08 13.81
N ARG A 52 -17.81 -28.39 13.75
CA ARG A 52 -17.30 -29.37 14.73
C ARG A 52 -15.80 -29.58 14.59
N ILE A 53 -15.30 -29.66 13.35
CA ILE A 53 -13.86 -29.75 13.05
C ILE A 53 -13.16 -28.48 13.52
N LEU A 54 -13.72 -27.31 13.18
CA LEU A 54 -13.18 -26.00 13.57
C LEU A 54 -13.13 -25.82 15.09
N LYS A 55 -14.21 -26.17 15.79
CA LYS A 55 -14.27 -26.17 17.26
C LYS A 55 -13.17 -27.05 17.85
N ARG A 56 -12.99 -28.26 17.33
CA ARG A 56 -11.94 -29.17 17.82
C ARG A 56 -10.53 -28.66 17.53
N THR A 57 -10.26 -28.10 16.35
CA THR A 57 -8.95 -27.46 16.07
C THR A 57 -8.63 -26.31 17.03
N ALA A 58 -9.65 -25.56 17.47
CA ALA A 58 -9.48 -24.51 18.47
C ALA A 58 -9.24 -25.09 19.87
N GLU A 59 -10.00 -26.13 20.28
CA GLU A 59 -9.78 -26.87 21.53
C GLU A 59 -8.36 -27.46 21.62
N LEU A 60 -7.80 -27.90 20.49
CA LEU A 60 -6.43 -28.42 20.41
C LEU A 60 -5.35 -27.33 20.31
N GLY A 61 -5.72 -26.05 20.33
CA GLY A 61 -4.78 -24.92 20.21
C GLY A 61 -4.08 -24.80 18.85
N LEU A 62 -4.51 -25.56 17.84
CA LEU A 62 -3.85 -25.66 16.52
C LEU A 62 -4.11 -24.44 15.62
N THR A 63 -4.95 -23.51 16.06
CA THR A 63 -5.32 -22.29 15.33
C THR A 63 -4.56 -21.05 15.81
N SER A 64 -3.80 -21.15 16.92
CA SER A 64 -3.01 -20.04 17.45
C SER A 64 -1.67 -19.91 16.72
N TRP A 65 -1.74 -19.58 15.43
CA TRP A 65 -0.57 -19.15 14.64
C TRP A 65 -0.21 -17.68 14.85
N LYS A 66 -0.83 -17.06 15.86
CA LYS A 66 -0.50 -15.72 16.31
C LYS A 66 0.71 -15.87 17.23
N THR A 67 1.92 -15.79 16.70
CA THR A 67 3.07 -15.51 17.56
C THR A 67 2.77 -14.16 18.23
N PRO A 68 2.54 -14.12 19.55
CA PRO A 68 2.15 -12.89 20.22
C PRO A 68 3.23 -11.83 19.98
N TRP A 69 2.83 -10.57 19.88
CA TRP A 69 3.78 -9.48 19.81
C TRP A 69 4.42 -9.29 21.19
N SER A 70 5.73 -9.51 21.30
CA SER A 70 6.45 -9.16 22.53
C SER A 70 6.48 -7.64 22.72
N THR A 71 6.63 -7.19 23.96
CA THR A 71 6.73 -5.75 24.27
C THR A 71 7.90 -5.10 23.54
N GLU A 72 9.04 -5.78 23.48
CA GLU A 72 10.23 -5.35 22.72
C GLU A 72 9.98 -5.26 21.22
N GLN A 73 9.28 -6.24 20.64
CA GLN A 73 8.92 -6.20 19.22
C GLN A 73 7.97 -5.05 18.91
N LYS A 74 7.02 -4.75 19.82
CA LYS A 74 6.14 -3.57 19.67
C LYS A 74 6.95 -2.29 19.76
N ALA A 75 7.81 -2.13 20.78
CA ALA A 75 8.65 -0.96 20.96
C ALA A 75 9.54 -0.74 19.73
N PHE A 76 10.23 -1.78 19.26
CA PHE A 76 11.04 -1.72 18.06
C PHE A 76 10.25 -1.28 16.84
N VAL A 77 9.06 -1.84 16.61
CA VAL A 77 8.19 -1.42 15.49
C VAL A 77 7.81 0.05 15.62
N LEU A 78 7.48 0.54 16.82
CA LEU A 78 7.04 1.92 17.04
C LEU A 78 8.20 2.92 16.90
N ASP A 79 9.37 2.61 17.44
CA ASP A 79 10.57 3.46 17.39
C ASP A 79 11.10 3.58 15.95
N HIS A 80 11.06 2.47 15.20
CA HIS A 80 11.64 2.37 13.86
C HIS A 80 10.63 2.60 12.73
N ALA A 81 9.34 2.81 13.04
CA ALA A 81 8.27 3.01 12.04
C ALA A 81 8.48 4.23 11.14
N ARG A 82 9.30 5.20 11.58
CA ARG A 82 9.61 6.43 10.84
C ARG A 82 10.84 6.29 9.94
N GLU A 83 11.79 5.44 10.32
CA GLU A 83 13.09 5.29 9.65
C GLU A 83 13.09 4.17 8.61
N PHE A 84 12.31 3.12 8.84
CA PHE A 84 12.36 1.88 8.08
C PHE A 84 11.00 1.52 7.48
N SER A 85 11.00 0.96 6.27
CA SER A 85 9.77 0.44 5.66
C SER A 85 9.23 -0.75 6.46
N ALA A 86 7.92 -1.00 6.39
CA ALA A 86 7.30 -2.16 7.03
C ALA A 86 7.93 -3.50 6.60
N ALA A 87 8.43 -3.57 5.35
CA ALA A 87 9.16 -4.72 4.85
C ALA A 87 10.54 -4.88 5.53
N GLU A 88 11.25 -3.79 5.78
CA GLU A 88 12.54 -3.80 6.46
C GLU A 88 12.43 -4.21 7.93
N ILE A 89 11.45 -3.64 8.62
CA ILE A 89 11.14 -3.98 10.02
C ILE A 89 10.73 -5.45 10.11
N ALA A 90 9.94 -5.94 9.16
CA ALA A 90 9.56 -7.34 9.08
C ALA A 90 10.77 -8.27 8.91
N ARG A 91 11.74 -7.92 8.05
CA ARG A 91 12.99 -8.70 7.88
C ARG A 91 13.78 -8.78 9.19
N ARG A 92 13.93 -7.66 9.91
CA ARG A 92 14.68 -7.60 11.17
C ARG A 92 14.01 -8.36 12.31
N LEU A 93 12.68 -8.38 12.36
CA LEU A 93 11.91 -9.06 13.40
C LEU A 93 11.54 -10.52 13.06
N GLY A 94 11.92 -11.01 11.89
CA GLY A 94 11.52 -12.34 11.40
C GLY A 94 9.99 -12.48 11.25
N ARG A 95 9.30 -11.39 10.91
CA ARG A 95 7.84 -11.32 10.76
C ARG A 95 7.46 -11.09 9.31
N THR A 96 6.16 -11.17 9.02
CA THR A 96 5.61 -10.79 7.72
C THR A 96 5.32 -9.28 7.67
N PRO A 97 5.53 -8.59 6.53
CA PRO A 97 5.21 -7.16 6.38
C PRO A 97 3.77 -6.81 6.77
N HIS A 98 2.81 -7.65 6.38
CA HIS A 98 1.41 -7.49 6.72
C HIS A 98 1.13 -7.50 8.24
N ALA A 99 1.88 -8.28 9.01
CA ALA A 99 1.73 -8.31 10.47
C ALA A 99 2.21 -7.00 11.11
N VAL A 100 3.30 -6.42 10.59
CA VAL A 100 3.85 -5.12 11.02
C VAL A 100 2.86 -3.99 10.71
N GLU A 101 2.31 -3.97 9.48
CA GLU A 101 1.27 -3.01 9.08
C GLU A 101 0.02 -3.12 9.95
N HIS A 102 -0.43 -4.35 10.22
CA HIS A 102 -1.58 -4.60 11.07
C HIS A 102 -1.33 -4.10 12.50
N LEU A 103 -0.14 -4.37 13.09
CA LEU A 103 0.21 -3.86 14.41
C LEU A 103 0.15 -2.32 14.46
N LEU A 104 0.80 -1.67 13.50
CA LEU A 104 0.82 -0.22 13.41
C LEU A 104 -0.60 0.36 13.21
N SER A 105 -1.44 -0.29 12.39
CA SER A 105 -2.84 0.10 12.24
C SER A 105 -3.65 0.00 13.55
N CYS A 106 -3.40 -1.02 14.37
CA CYS A 106 -4.08 -1.22 15.65
C CYS A 106 -3.57 -0.31 16.77
N SER A 107 -2.28 0.07 16.74
CA SER A 107 -1.64 0.92 17.75
C SER A 107 -1.99 2.41 17.60
N ARG A 108 -2.93 2.79 16.73
CA ARG A 108 -3.27 4.17 16.32
C ARG A 108 -2.09 5.00 15.78
N GLN A 109 -0.90 4.41 15.70
CA GLN A 109 0.27 4.94 15.03
C GLN A 109 0.31 4.32 13.64
N SER A 110 -0.44 4.91 12.72
CA SER A 110 -0.41 4.52 11.32
C SER A 110 1.05 4.39 10.85
N ALA A 111 1.45 3.17 10.44
CA ALA A 111 2.70 2.86 9.73
C ALA A 111 2.96 3.78 8.53
N LYS A 112 1.92 4.49 8.08
CA LYS A 112 1.95 5.41 6.95
C LYS A 112 2.58 6.76 7.31
N LEU A 113 3.59 6.74 8.17
CA LEU A 113 4.50 7.87 8.36
C LEU A 113 5.77 7.62 7.53
N GLN A 114 5.55 7.31 6.25
CA GLN A 114 6.42 7.82 5.20
C GLN A 114 6.35 9.35 5.30
N GLU A 115 7.48 10.01 5.57
CA GLU A 115 7.63 11.45 5.43
C GLU A 115 7.14 11.86 4.03
N GLY A 116 5.95 12.43 3.98
CA GLY A 116 5.38 12.87 2.72
C GLY A 116 3.96 13.39 2.80
N PHE A 117 3.75 14.49 2.10
CA PHE A 117 2.46 15.16 1.98
C PHE A 117 1.56 14.36 1.03
N THR A 118 0.28 14.18 1.37
CA THR A 118 -0.67 13.83 0.31
C THR A 118 -0.77 15.00 -0.66
N GLN A 119 -1.19 14.75 -1.91
CA GLN A 119 -1.34 15.85 -2.88
C GLN A 119 -2.34 16.91 -2.41
N SER A 120 -3.35 16.51 -1.62
CA SER A 120 -4.35 17.40 -1.05
C SER A 120 -3.75 18.23 0.09
N ASP A 121 -3.01 17.61 1.01
CA ASP A 121 -2.36 18.31 2.13
C ASP A 121 -1.31 19.28 1.60
N LEU A 122 -0.53 18.85 0.60
CA LEU A 122 0.45 19.71 -0.06
C LEU A 122 -0.20 20.91 -0.75
N ALA A 123 -1.36 20.70 -1.38
CA ALA A 123 -2.12 21.78 -2.01
C ALA A 123 -2.62 22.79 -0.97
N GLN A 124 -3.12 22.31 0.16
CA GLN A 124 -3.59 23.15 1.26
C GLN A 124 -2.43 23.93 1.89
N ALA A 125 -1.32 23.25 2.22
CA ALA A 125 -0.17 23.86 2.86
C ALA A 125 0.51 24.90 1.96
N LEU A 126 0.65 24.61 0.66
CA LEU A 126 1.18 25.56 -0.33
C LEU A 126 0.14 26.60 -0.80
N ARG A 127 -1.11 26.53 -0.32
CA ARG A 127 -2.24 27.38 -0.75
C ARG A 127 -2.40 27.44 -2.27
N VAL A 128 -2.14 26.32 -2.95
CA VAL A 128 -2.28 26.16 -4.40
C VAL A 128 -3.47 25.26 -4.74
N SER A 129 -4.00 25.38 -5.95
CA SER A 129 -5.06 24.47 -6.40
C SER A 129 -4.54 23.01 -6.45
N PRO A 130 -5.33 22.00 -6.04
CA PRO A 130 -5.00 20.58 -6.24
C PRO A 130 -4.73 20.23 -7.71
N ARG A 131 -5.30 20.99 -8.66
CA ARG A 131 -5.00 20.84 -10.10
C ARG A 131 -3.54 21.19 -10.42
N LYS A 132 -2.96 22.15 -9.70
CA LYS A 132 -1.56 22.59 -9.83
C LYS A 132 -0.60 21.52 -9.31
N VAL A 133 -0.89 20.95 -8.14
CA VAL A 133 -0.12 19.81 -7.60
C VAL A 133 -0.17 18.61 -8.53
N ARG A 134 -1.36 18.24 -9.03
CA ARG A 134 -1.49 17.17 -10.04
C ARG A 134 -0.70 17.46 -11.31
N ARG A 135 -0.61 18.72 -11.73
CA ARG A 135 0.20 19.13 -12.87
C ARG A 135 1.67 18.92 -12.59
N TRP A 136 2.18 19.34 -11.43
CA TRP A 136 3.58 19.13 -11.02
C TRP A 136 3.98 17.65 -11.03
N VAL A 137 3.08 16.78 -10.55
CA VAL A 137 3.28 15.32 -10.63
C VAL A 137 3.32 14.84 -12.09
N ARG A 138 2.41 15.32 -12.94
CA ARG A 138 2.36 14.91 -14.36
C ARG A 138 3.60 15.34 -15.15
N VAL A 139 4.16 16.52 -14.86
CA VAL A 139 5.38 17.01 -15.52
C VAL A 139 6.66 16.43 -14.91
N GLY A 140 6.55 15.71 -13.78
CA GLY A 140 7.67 15.02 -13.12
C GLY A 140 8.46 15.91 -12.17
N TRP A 141 7.93 17.06 -11.77
CA TRP A 141 8.58 17.92 -10.76
C TRP A 141 8.34 17.42 -9.35
N LEU A 142 7.23 16.71 -9.14
CA LEU A 142 6.93 15.99 -7.91
C LEU A 142 6.80 14.50 -8.18
N ASN A 143 7.59 13.70 -7.47
CA ASN A 143 7.53 12.25 -7.48
C ASN A 143 6.65 11.79 -6.33
N VAL A 144 5.67 10.96 -6.68
CA VAL A 144 4.73 10.39 -5.74
C VAL A 144 5.12 8.94 -5.49
N HIS A 145 5.56 8.63 -4.27
CA HIS A 145 5.85 7.28 -3.82
C HIS A 145 4.69 6.82 -2.94
N GLU A 146 4.06 5.70 -3.30
CA GLU A 146 2.92 5.12 -2.55
C GLU A 146 1.76 6.11 -2.30
N GLY A 147 1.55 7.07 -3.21
CA GLY A 147 0.50 8.08 -3.10
C GLY A 147 0.86 9.36 -2.32
N ARG A 148 2.11 9.48 -1.82
CA ARG A 148 2.62 10.65 -1.08
C ARG A 148 3.80 11.32 -1.78
N VAL A 149 3.91 12.63 -1.63
CA VAL A 149 5.03 13.45 -2.12
C VAL A 149 6.07 13.53 -1.00
N THR A 150 7.26 12.99 -1.24
CA THR A 150 8.36 12.98 -0.27
C THR A 150 9.02 14.35 -0.14
N GLU A 151 9.65 14.61 1.01
CA GLU A 151 10.39 15.86 1.24
C GLU A 151 11.52 16.07 0.23
N ARG A 152 12.29 15.02 -0.10
CA ARG A 152 13.32 15.08 -1.16
C ARG A 152 12.75 15.52 -2.51
N SER A 153 11.56 15.05 -2.86
CA SER A 153 10.91 15.49 -4.09
C SER A 153 10.44 16.94 -4.02
N LEU A 154 9.95 17.37 -2.86
CA LEU A 154 9.57 18.76 -2.62
C LEU A 154 10.80 19.68 -2.71
N GLN A 155 11.92 19.26 -2.13
CA GLN A 155 13.20 19.97 -2.20
C GLN A 155 13.66 20.20 -3.65
N GLY A 156 13.52 19.18 -4.51
CA GLY A 156 13.78 19.31 -5.95
C GLY A 156 12.89 20.37 -6.61
N LEU A 157 11.59 20.36 -6.31
CA LEU A 157 10.66 21.40 -6.78
C LEU A 157 11.07 22.79 -6.30
N LEU A 158 11.44 22.95 -5.03
CA LEU A 158 11.80 24.25 -4.46
C LEU A 158 13.09 24.82 -5.08
N ARG A 159 14.07 23.97 -5.35
CA ARG A 159 15.35 24.39 -5.94
C ARG A 159 15.19 24.87 -7.39
N ASP A 160 14.42 24.13 -8.18
CA ASP A 160 14.36 24.28 -9.64
C ASP A 160 13.11 25.08 -10.10
N HIS A 161 12.06 25.13 -9.27
CA HIS A 161 10.73 25.69 -9.59
C HIS A 161 10.07 26.46 -8.42
N SER A 162 10.86 27.14 -7.59
CA SER A 162 10.35 27.98 -6.48
C SER A 162 9.41 29.10 -6.95
N ASP A 163 9.52 29.51 -8.21
CA ASP A 163 8.70 30.53 -8.88
C ASP A 163 7.21 30.14 -9.00
N GLU A 164 6.89 28.85 -8.84
CA GLU A 164 5.51 28.35 -8.89
C GLU A 164 4.79 28.44 -7.53
N ILE A 165 5.49 28.81 -6.45
CA ILE A 165 4.94 28.91 -5.11
C ILE A 165 4.92 30.38 -4.70
N ASP A 166 3.73 30.87 -4.39
CA ASP A 166 3.55 32.23 -3.88
C ASP A 166 3.88 32.25 -2.38
N SER A 167 5.11 32.59 -2.04
CA SER A 167 5.60 32.59 -0.65
C SER A 167 4.84 33.57 0.24
N GLU A 168 4.22 34.62 -0.31
CA GLU A 168 3.44 35.61 0.47
C GLU A 168 2.11 35.04 0.97
N LYS A 169 1.58 34.00 0.30
CA LYS A 169 0.33 33.35 0.70
C LYS A 169 0.52 32.21 1.69
N LEU A 170 1.77 31.85 2.01
CA LEU A 170 2.08 30.75 2.92
C LEU A 170 2.00 31.21 4.38
N GLU A 171 1.64 30.29 5.27
CA GLU A 171 1.73 30.51 6.71
C GLU A 171 3.20 30.69 7.13
N CYS A 172 3.46 31.59 8.09
CA CYS A 172 4.80 32.02 8.48
C CYS A 172 5.72 30.85 8.87
N ASP A 173 5.22 29.92 9.68
CA ASP A 173 5.96 28.75 10.15
C ASP A 173 6.27 27.79 8.99
N PHE A 174 5.30 27.60 8.10
CA PHE A 174 5.47 26.72 6.94
C PHE A 174 6.42 27.31 5.91
N ARG A 175 6.39 28.63 5.73
CA ARG A 175 7.33 29.37 4.87
C ARG A 175 8.76 29.25 5.39
N SER A 176 8.96 29.45 6.70
CA SER A 176 10.26 29.28 7.36
C SER A 176 10.82 27.87 7.17
N TRP A 177 9.97 26.86 7.31
CA TRP A 177 10.33 25.47 7.04
C TRP A 177 10.73 25.23 5.58
N LEU A 178 9.96 25.75 4.61
CA LEU A 178 10.28 25.62 3.19
C LEU A 178 11.58 26.34 2.80
N GLN A 179 11.92 27.45 3.45
CA GLN A 179 13.22 28.11 3.26
C GLN A 179 14.37 27.22 3.71
N GLY A 180 14.21 26.51 4.83
CA GLY A 180 15.16 25.48 5.27
C GLY A 180 15.36 24.35 4.25
N LEU A 181 14.33 24.09 3.42
CA LEU A 181 14.39 23.14 2.30
C LEU A 181 14.92 23.74 0.99
N GLY A 182 15.18 25.04 0.92
CA GLY A 182 15.70 25.71 -0.28
C GLY A 182 14.67 26.47 -1.11
N LEU A 183 13.53 26.86 -0.54
CA LEU A 183 12.63 27.86 -1.14
C LEU A 183 13.37 29.20 -1.30
N LYS A 184 13.43 29.71 -2.53
CA LYS A 184 14.01 31.03 -2.83
C LYS A 184 12.94 32.10 -2.69
N GLU A 185 13.05 32.95 -1.66
CA GLU A 185 12.18 34.12 -1.50
C GLU A 185 12.52 35.21 -2.50
N GLY A 186 11.51 35.98 -2.91
CA GLY A 186 11.73 37.16 -3.74
C GLY A 186 12.00 36.85 -5.21
N ALA A 187 11.71 35.63 -5.69
CA ALA A 187 11.43 35.39 -7.10
C ALA A 187 10.16 36.17 -7.46
N ARG A 188 10.31 37.50 -7.61
CA ARG A 188 9.28 38.43 -8.07
C ARG A 188 8.59 37.74 -9.22
N HIS A 189 7.28 37.56 -9.10
CA HIS A 189 6.44 37.02 -10.16
C HIS A 189 6.84 37.63 -11.50
N SER A 190 7.66 36.89 -12.23
CA SER A 190 7.81 37.12 -13.65
C SER A 190 6.48 36.68 -14.23
N ARG A 191 5.59 37.66 -14.36
CA ARG A 191 4.48 37.61 -15.32
C ARG A 191 5.00 37.54 -16.76
N GLN A 192 6.28 37.26 -16.98
CA GLN A 192 6.87 36.94 -18.27
C GLN A 192 6.75 35.44 -18.50
N TRP A 193 5.51 35.05 -18.80
CA TRP A 193 5.26 33.90 -19.66
C TRP A 193 5.98 34.12 -21.00
N SER A 194 6.96 33.29 -21.33
CA SER A 194 7.37 33.08 -22.72
C SER A 194 8.36 31.92 -22.88
N GLY A 195 8.21 31.16 -23.95
CA GLY A 195 9.21 30.20 -24.43
C GLY A 195 8.92 28.75 -24.05
N GLN A 196 9.44 28.30 -22.91
CA GLN A 196 9.66 26.86 -22.64
C GLN A 196 8.37 26.03 -22.44
N ARG A 197 7.22 26.68 -22.19
CA ARG A 197 5.93 26.02 -21.95
C ARG A 197 5.21 25.53 -23.22
N GLN A 198 5.52 26.07 -24.39
CA GLN A 198 4.80 25.66 -25.61
C GLN A 198 5.01 24.17 -25.88
N HIS A 199 6.23 23.66 -25.72
CA HIS A 199 6.53 22.26 -26.03
C HIS A 199 5.80 21.27 -25.11
N ALA A 200 5.59 21.59 -23.83
CA ALA A 200 4.96 20.70 -22.85
C ALA A 200 3.42 20.64 -22.96
N VAL A 201 2.79 21.69 -23.49
CA VAL A 201 1.33 21.77 -23.70
C VAL A 201 0.95 21.48 -25.15
N ARG A 202 1.92 21.52 -26.08
CA ARG A 202 1.71 21.17 -27.49
C ARG A 202 1.23 19.73 -27.57
N VAL A 203 0.04 19.59 -28.14
CA VAL A 203 -0.56 18.31 -28.47
C VAL A 203 0.07 17.85 -29.78
N PHE A 204 0.83 16.77 -29.72
CA PHE A 204 1.38 16.12 -30.89
C PHE A 204 0.45 14.97 -31.29
N VAL A 205 0.23 14.82 -32.59
CA VAL A 205 -0.49 13.67 -33.15
C VAL A 205 0.57 12.69 -33.66
N CYS A 206 0.54 11.46 -33.17
CA CYS A 206 1.42 10.41 -33.66
C CYS A 206 1.07 10.04 -35.10
N GLY A 207 2.02 10.18 -36.04
CA GLY A 207 1.81 9.84 -37.45
C GLY A 207 1.53 8.34 -37.70
N GLY A 208 1.99 7.44 -36.82
CA GLY A 208 1.76 6.00 -36.98
C GLY A 208 0.43 5.51 -36.40
N CYS A 209 0.00 6.02 -35.24
CA CYS A 209 -1.21 5.50 -34.56
C CYS A 209 -2.32 6.54 -34.34
N GLY A 210 -2.13 7.78 -34.76
CA GLY A 210 -3.12 8.86 -34.62
C GLY A 210 -3.35 9.34 -33.18
N ARG A 211 -2.63 8.79 -32.19
CA ARG A 211 -2.83 9.13 -30.78
C ARG A 211 -2.37 10.57 -30.52
N LYS A 212 -3.26 11.37 -29.91
CA LYS A 212 -2.95 12.70 -29.38
C LYS A 212 -2.19 12.56 -28.07
N VAL A 213 -0.94 13.03 -28.03
CA VAL A 213 -0.06 12.94 -26.86
C VAL A 213 0.54 14.31 -26.58
N CYS A 214 0.47 14.74 -25.33
CA CYS A 214 0.90 16.08 -24.94
C CYS A 214 2.36 16.10 -24.50
N GLY A 215 3.11 17.08 -25.00
CA GLY A 215 4.44 17.41 -24.51
C GLY A 215 5.46 16.28 -24.55
N ASN A 216 6.32 16.21 -23.52
CA ASN A 216 7.43 15.24 -23.46
C ASN A 216 6.97 13.77 -23.38
N ALA A 217 5.68 13.52 -23.12
CA ALA A 217 5.10 12.18 -23.25
C ALA A 217 5.04 11.71 -24.71
N PHE A 218 5.07 12.63 -25.69
CA PHE A 218 5.08 12.29 -27.11
C PHE A 218 6.34 11.51 -27.51
N TYR A 219 7.53 11.92 -27.05
CA TYR A 219 8.77 11.21 -27.38
C TYR A 219 8.87 9.84 -26.68
N ARG A 220 8.29 9.69 -25.49
CA ARG A 220 8.13 8.37 -24.85
C ARG A 220 7.14 7.49 -25.61
N HIS A 221 6.07 8.09 -26.14
CA HIS A 221 5.12 7.39 -26.99
C HIS A 221 5.73 6.95 -28.32
N LEU A 222 6.50 7.80 -29.01
CA LEU A 222 7.18 7.45 -30.26
C LEU A 222 8.07 6.21 -30.10
N ARG A 223 8.87 6.14 -29.03
CA ARG A 223 9.74 4.98 -28.75
C ARG A 223 8.99 3.68 -28.48
N SER A 224 7.74 3.75 -28.04
CA SER A 224 6.91 2.58 -27.70
C SER A 224 5.82 2.32 -28.75
N CYS A 225 5.68 3.17 -29.77
CA CYS A 225 4.62 3.05 -30.76
C CYS A 225 5.03 2.06 -31.86
N ARG A 226 4.49 0.83 -31.78
CA ARG A 226 4.71 -0.24 -32.78
C ARG A 226 4.46 0.20 -34.22
N LYS A 227 3.46 1.06 -34.47
CA LYS A 227 3.10 1.52 -35.83
C LYS A 227 4.08 2.52 -36.44
N VAL A 228 4.84 3.26 -35.62
CA VAL A 228 5.90 4.16 -36.11
C VAL A 228 7.19 3.37 -36.35
N ALA A 229 7.46 2.36 -35.51
CA ALA A 229 8.64 1.49 -35.65
C ALA A 229 8.64 0.66 -36.95
N HIS A 230 7.48 0.38 -37.55
CA HIS A 230 7.37 -0.34 -38.83
C HIS A 230 7.51 0.55 -40.08
N ALA A 231 7.57 1.87 -39.94
CA ALA A 231 7.72 2.81 -41.06
C ALA A 231 9.18 3.27 -41.28
N SER A 232 10.14 2.67 -40.56
CA SER A 232 11.57 2.99 -40.62
C SER A 232 12.41 1.84 -41.19
N ASN A 233 11.80 0.98 -42.01
CA ASN A 233 12.49 -0.07 -42.77
C ASN A 233 12.29 0.15 -44.26
#